data_AF-A0A8X8G830-F1
#
_entry.id   AF-A0A8X8G830-F1
#
_cell.length_a   1.000
_cell.length_b   1.000
_cell.length_c   1.000
_cell.angle_alpha   90.00
_cell.angle_beta   90.00
_cell.angle_gamma   90.00
#
_symmetry.space_group_name_H-M   'P 1'
#
loop_
_entity.id
_entity.type
_entity.pdbx_description
1 polymer ?
#
loop_
_entity_poly.entity_id
_entity_poly.type
_entity_poly.pdbx_seq_one_letter_code
_entity_poly.pdbx_strand_id
1 'polypeptide(L)'
;IQVRGICGLDGVAEWAQRGADVLAAGRVRGEAWFRLESDEARGFLLEVLPGFHMGAHKRLFGWLLQAWTGLHLPLEEGSWSLEGGRSFLETDGRSLFVPAVMPDREEALLAFYHTGAHLAFDSYEQDAIRALFAEIGMAHPPLDPDQRITWRPLFARFGEDMIRFQLIFDLCEDLRVDAALEREMPGYLARVVRAARGHHLPEGPARYYFEEALRLLEDARAGRLSAGLAALTTPQASIVDAFRAALTWYANTDLPPLTLAERASAYLPGHSPNAARPVYPRRKHDSDAPEMDGGGGLGAAGHEEKPRESPQQAEGNDPDMDIPPEDIQGTGGRVGVGIPMPAKVT
;
A
#
# COMPACT_ATOMS: atom_id res chain seq x y z
N ILE A 1 -23.23 -2.72 -10.44
CA ILE A 1 -22.26 -1.64 -10.69
C ILE A 1 -23.02 -0.42 -11.22
N GLN A 2 -23.02 0.70 -10.50
CA GLN A 2 -23.57 1.96 -11.05
C GLN A 2 -22.40 2.79 -11.54
N VAL A 3 -22.20 2.86 -12.87
CA VAL A 3 -21.14 3.66 -13.53
C VAL A 3 -21.08 5.11 -13.00
N ARG A 4 -22.21 5.64 -12.53
CA ARG A 4 -22.31 6.93 -11.83
C ARG A 4 -21.47 7.04 -10.57
N GLY A 5 -21.36 5.99 -9.76
CA GLY A 5 -20.50 5.99 -8.58
C GLY A 5 -19.01 6.04 -8.93
N ILE A 6 -18.65 5.56 -10.12
CA ILE A 6 -17.27 5.45 -10.59
C ILE A 6 -16.82 6.74 -11.29
N CYS A 7 -17.60 7.22 -12.26
CA CYS A 7 -17.18 8.28 -13.18
C CYS A 7 -17.86 9.63 -12.90
N GLY A 8 -18.72 9.71 -11.87
CA GLY A 8 -19.54 10.89 -11.61
C GLY A 8 -20.62 11.13 -12.67
N LEU A 9 -21.26 12.31 -12.62
CA LEU A 9 -22.35 12.65 -13.56
C LEU A 9 -21.85 12.89 -14.98
N ASP A 10 -20.72 13.57 -15.13
CA ASP A 10 -20.17 13.94 -16.44
C ASP A 10 -19.63 12.70 -17.17
N GLY A 11 -18.86 11.85 -16.49
CA GLY A 11 -18.35 10.61 -17.07
C GLY A 11 -19.46 9.61 -17.44
N VAL A 12 -20.59 9.61 -16.72
CA VAL A 12 -21.77 8.81 -17.12
C VAL A 12 -22.39 9.30 -18.41
N ALA A 13 -22.44 10.61 -18.64
CA ALA A 13 -22.99 11.15 -19.87
C ALA A 13 -22.14 10.72 -21.07
N GLU A 14 -20.82 10.83 -20.97
CA GLU A 14 -19.89 10.36 -22.00
C GLU A 14 -19.97 8.84 -22.22
N TRP A 15 -20.01 8.07 -21.13
CA TRP A 15 -20.22 6.63 -21.14
C TRP A 15 -21.50 6.22 -21.89
N ALA A 16 -22.61 6.87 -21.56
CA ALA A 16 -23.91 6.57 -22.13
C ALA A 16 -23.96 6.95 -23.62
N GLN A 17 -23.37 8.08 -23.99
CA GLN A 17 -23.28 8.51 -25.39
C GLN A 17 -22.49 7.52 -26.23
N ARG A 18 -21.29 7.11 -25.76
CA ARG A 18 -20.48 6.11 -26.45
C ARG A 18 -21.18 4.75 -26.52
N GLY A 19 -21.84 4.33 -25.44
CA GLY A 19 -22.63 3.11 -25.40
C GLY A 19 -23.80 3.10 -26.38
N ALA A 20 -24.44 4.25 -26.61
CA ALA A 20 -25.50 4.39 -27.60
C ALA A 20 -24.97 4.17 -29.03
N ASP A 21 -23.79 4.71 -29.34
CA ASP A 21 -23.14 4.50 -30.65
C ASP A 21 -22.78 3.01 -30.85
N VAL A 22 -22.24 2.35 -29.82
CA VAL A 22 -21.91 0.92 -29.86
C VAL A 22 -23.18 0.06 -30.02
N LEU A 23 -24.26 0.42 -29.34
CA LEU A 23 -25.56 -0.26 -29.45
C LEU A 23 -26.17 -0.10 -30.85
N ALA A 24 -26.07 1.09 -31.43
CA ALA A 24 -26.52 1.36 -32.80
C ALA A 24 -25.72 0.55 -33.84
N ALA A 25 -24.41 0.35 -33.61
CA ALA A 25 -23.55 -0.47 -34.45
C ALA A 25 -23.79 -1.98 -34.29
N GLY A 26 -24.29 -2.43 -33.14
CA GLY A 26 -24.66 -3.83 -32.92
C GLY A 26 -25.22 -4.12 -31.53
N ARG A 27 -26.43 -4.70 -31.49
CA ARG A 27 -27.17 -4.97 -30.25
C ARG A 27 -26.37 -5.77 -29.21
N VAL A 28 -25.75 -6.88 -29.63
CA VAL A 28 -24.98 -7.76 -28.71
C VAL A 28 -23.79 -7.01 -28.11
N ARG A 29 -23.11 -6.18 -28.90
CA ARG A 29 -21.98 -5.36 -28.43
C ARG A 29 -22.43 -4.27 -27.46
N GLY A 30 -23.55 -3.60 -27.76
CA GLY A 30 -24.11 -2.58 -26.87
C GLY A 30 -24.61 -3.15 -25.55
N GLU A 31 -25.26 -4.32 -25.57
CA GLU A 31 -25.66 -5.00 -24.33
C GLU A 31 -24.43 -5.38 -23.49
N ALA A 32 -23.36 -5.88 -24.10
CA ALA A 32 -22.09 -6.17 -23.42
C ALA A 32 -21.42 -4.88 -22.87
N TRP A 33 -21.50 -3.76 -23.58
CA TRP A 33 -21.02 -2.45 -23.11
C TRP A 33 -21.70 -2.05 -21.80
N PHE A 34 -23.02 -1.98 -21.78
CA PHE A 34 -23.77 -1.54 -20.59
C PHE A 34 -23.70 -2.53 -19.42
N ARG A 35 -23.35 -3.80 -19.68
CA ARG A 35 -23.06 -4.80 -18.64
C ARG A 35 -21.60 -4.79 -18.16
N LEU A 36 -20.73 -3.98 -18.77
CA LEU A 36 -19.28 -3.96 -18.52
C LEU A 36 -18.60 -5.31 -18.80
N GLU A 37 -19.14 -6.07 -19.75
CA GLU A 37 -18.64 -7.38 -20.15
C GLU A 37 -17.60 -7.30 -21.28
N SER A 38 -17.44 -6.13 -21.91
CA SER A 38 -16.46 -5.93 -22.99
C SER A 38 -15.24 -5.11 -22.52
N ASP A 39 -14.08 -5.43 -23.09
CA ASP A 39 -12.83 -4.71 -22.82
C ASP A 39 -12.87 -3.28 -23.36
N GLU A 40 -13.62 -3.04 -24.44
CA GLU A 40 -13.87 -1.68 -24.97
C GLU A 40 -14.59 -0.82 -23.93
N ALA A 41 -15.59 -1.40 -23.26
CA ALA A 41 -16.29 -0.75 -22.16
C ALA A 41 -15.35 -0.47 -20.98
N ARG A 42 -14.59 -1.47 -20.53
CA ARG A 42 -13.68 -1.30 -19.40
C ARG A 42 -12.56 -0.29 -19.67
N GLY A 43 -11.99 -0.31 -20.88
CA GLY A 43 -10.97 0.64 -21.31
C GLY A 43 -11.49 2.08 -21.36
N PHE A 44 -12.69 2.29 -21.92
CA PHE A 44 -13.27 3.63 -21.96
C PHE A 44 -13.59 4.16 -20.56
N LEU A 45 -14.02 3.31 -19.61
CA LEU A 45 -14.20 3.76 -18.23
C LEU A 45 -12.93 4.37 -17.65
N LEU A 46 -11.76 3.74 -17.87
CA LEU A 46 -10.47 4.26 -17.43
C LEU A 46 -10.12 5.63 -18.02
N GLU A 47 -10.58 5.91 -19.24
CA GLU A 47 -10.37 7.19 -19.91
C GLU A 47 -11.24 8.30 -19.32
N VAL A 48 -12.45 7.98 -18.84
CA VAL A 48 -13.41 8.94 -18.27
C VAL A 48 -13.43 8.95 -16.74
N LEU A 49 -12.50 8.23 -16.09
CA LEU A 49 -12.35 8.29 -14.64
C LEU A 49 -11.98 9.71 -14.19
N PRO A 50 -12.68 10.30 -13.21
CA PRO A 50 -12.32 11.60 -12.68
C PRO A 50 -10.98 11.54 -11.95
N GLY A 51 -10.19 12.61 -12.10
CA GLY A 51 -8.95 12.80 -11.36
C GLY A 51 -7.75 13.11 -12.26
N PHE A 52 -6.56 12.94 -11.70
CA PHE A 52 -5.29 13.11 -12.38
C PHE A 52 -4.83 11.79 -13.01
N HIS A 53 -4.84 11.73 -14.34
CA HIS A 53 -4.43 10.53 -15.09
C HIS A 53 -2.93 10.31 -15.03
N MET A 54 -2.50 9.11 -14.61
CA MET A 54 -1.10 8.80 -14.39
C MET A 54 -0.32 8.45 -15.66
N GLY A 55 -1.00 8.10 -16.76
CA GLY A 55 -0.39 7.53 -17.96
C GLY A 55 0.79 8.34 -18.51
N ALA A 56 0.61 9.65 -18.71
CA ALA A 56 1.66 10.53 -19.23
C ALA A 56 2.70 10.95 -18.17
N HIS A 57 2.38 10.78 -16.88
CA HIS A 57 3.14 11.39 -15.78
C HIS A 57 3.98 10.39 -14.97
N LYS A 58 3.62 9.10 -14.96
CA LYS A 58 4.28 8.07 -14.15
C LYS A 58 5.80 7.99 -14.39
N ARG A 59 6.25 8.14 -15.64
CA ARG A 59 7.67 8.15 -16.00
C ARG A 59 8.41 9.35 -15.41
N LEU A 60 7.81 10.53 -15.48
CA LEU A 60 8.39 11.74 -14.90
C LEU A 60 8.51 11.60 -13.39
N PHE A 61 7.46 11.11 -12.72
CA PHE A 61 7.49 10.92 -11.27
C PHE A 61 8.51 9.86 -10.85
N GLY A 62 8.65 8.77 -11.61
CA GLY A 62 9.73 7.79 -11.43
C GLY A 62 11.12 8.42 -11.51
N TRP A 63 11.38 9.29 -12.50
CA TRP A 63 12.66 10.01 -12.60
C TRP A 63 12.90 10.98 -11.45
N LEU A 64 11.86 11.67 -10.98
CA LEU A 64 11.98 12.55 -9.82
C LEU A 64 12.32 11.75 -8.56
N LEU A 65 11.65 10.62 -8.32
CA LEU A 65 11.97 9.72 -7.22
C LEU A 65 13.42 9.22 -7.32
N GLN A 66 13.86 8.79 -8.51
CA GLN A 66 15.22 8.34 -8.76
C GLN A 66 16.24 9.47 -8.48
N ALA A 67 15.94 10.71 -8.84
CA ALA A 67 16.83 11.83 -8.59
C ALA A 67 17.06 12.09 -7.09
N TRP A 68 16.04 11.86 -6.25
CA TRP A 68 16.15 12.03 -4.80
C TRP A 68 16.77 10.84 -4.08
N THR A 69 16.45 9.62 -4.53
CA THR A 69 16.75 8.39 -3.76
C THR A 69 17.78 7.48 -4.41
N GLY A 70 18.17 7.76 -5.66
CA GLY A 70 18.98 6.87 -6.50
C GLY A 70 18.22 5.62 -6.98
N LEU A 71 16.96 5.44 -6.57
CA LEU A 71 16.20 4.24 -6.78
C LEU A 71 15.65 4.15 -8.21
N HIS A 72 15.98 3.08 -8.91
CA HIS A 72 15.44 2.77 -10.23
C HIS A 72 14.55 1.53 -10.15
N LEU A 73 13.25 1.69 -10.40
CA LEU A 73 12.26 0.63 -10.25
C LEU A 73 11.40 0.46 -11.49
N PRO A 74 10.95 -0.77 -11.78
CA PRO A 74 9.87 -1.01 -12.70
C PRO A 74 8.59 -0.30 -12.23
N LEU A 75 7.86 0.29 -13.18
CA LEU A 75 6.53 0.85 -12.98
C LEU A 75 5.52 -0.06 -13.67
N GLU A 76 4.65 -0.68 -12.90
CA GLU A 76 3.61 -1.57 -13.37
C GLU A 76 2.23 -0.92 -13.31
N GLU A 77 1.25 -1.53 -13.99
CA GLU A 77 -0.13 -1.07 -13.91
C GLU A 77 -0.75 -1.54 -12.61
N GLY A 78 -1.24 -0.57 -11.82
CA GLY A 78 -1.91 -0.83 -10.57
C GLY A 78 -3.36 -1.22 -10.76
N SER A 79 -3.91 -1.78 -9.67
CA SER A 79 -5.33 -2.14 -9.60
C SER A 79 -6.23 -0.90 -9.62
N TRP A 80 -7.46 -1.07 -10.08
CA TRP A 80 -8.51 -0.06 -10.07
C TRP A 80 -9.84 -0.74 -9.72
N SER A 81 -10.71 -0.08 -8.96
CA SER A 81 -12.00 -0.65 -8.51
C SER A 81 -13.18 -0.16 -9.35
N LEU A 82 -14.07 -1.08 -9.71
CA LEU A 82 -15.41 -0.75 -10.22
C LEU A 82 -16.40 -0.38 -9.11
N GLU A 83 -16.10 -0.71 -7.85
CA GLU A 83 -17.01 -0.50 -6.72
C GLU A 83 -16.80 0.87 -6.05
N GLY A 84 -15.83 1.65 -6.53
CA GLY A 84 -15.32 2.83 -5.83
C GLY A 84 -14.19 2.44 -4.89
N GLY A 85 -13.54 3.45 -4.31
CA GLY A 85 -12.35 3.26 -3.47
C GLY A 85 -11.29 4.33 -3.72
N ARG A 86 -10.47 4.62 -2.72
CA ARG A 86 -9.32 5.50 -2.89
C ARG A 86 -8.24 4.76 -3.68
N SER A 87 -7.77 5.34 -4.78
CA SER A 87 -6.61 4.82 -5.52
C SER A 87 -5.33 5.01 -4.70
N PHE A 88 -4.51 3.97 -4.64
CA PHE A 88 -3.19 4.00 -4.02
C PHE A 88 -2.11 3.69 -5.04
N LEU A 89 -0.93 4.28 -4.81
CA LEU A 89 0.30 3.70 -5.32
C LEU A 89 0.69 2.57 -4.37
N GLU A 90 0.89 1.38 -4.93
CA GLU A 90 1.20 0.17 -4.15
C GLU A 90 2.57 -0.38 -4.54
N THR A 91 3.12 -1.25 -3.72
CA THR A 91 4.36 -1.96 -4.03
C THR A 91 4.30 -3.38 -3.51
N ASP A 92 4.97 -4.28 -4.22
CA ASP A 92 5.25 -5.64 -3.79
C ASP A 92 6.69 -5.77 -3.25
N GLY A 93 7.35 -4.65 -2.92
CA GLY A 93 8.74 -4.64 -2.53
C GLY A 93 9.73 -4.66 -3.69
N ARG A 94 9.31 -4.75 -4.97
CA ARG A 94 10.20 -4.70 -6.15
C ARG A 94 9.74 -3.76 -7.25
N SER A 95 8.44 -3.61 -7.42
CA SER A 95 7.82 -2.75 -8.43
C SER A 95 6.89 -1.72 -7.76
N LEU A 96 6.64 -0.60 -8.44
CA LEU A 96 5.57 0.33 -8.07
C LEU A 96 4.37 0.10 -9.00
N PHE A 97 3.21 -0.18 -8.42
CA PHE A 97 1.95 -0.44 -9.12
C PHE A 97 1.14 0.85 -9.20
N VAL A 98 1.15 1.47 -10.37
CA VAL A 98 0.63 2.82 -10.60
C VAL A 98 -0.84 2.77 -11.00
N PRO A 99 -1.77 3.36 -10.22
CA PRO A 99 -3.18 3.37 -10.57
C PRO A 99 -3.41 4.24 -11.82
N ALA A 100 -4.52 4.01 -12.53
CA ALA A 100 -4.84 4.78 -13.72
C ALA A 100 -5.05 6.28 -13.43
N VAL A 101 -5.71 6.58 -12.31
CA VAL A 101 -6.01 7.93 -11.84
C VAL A 101 -5.71 8.08 -10.35
N MET A 102 -5.27 9.29 -9.97
CA MET A 102 -5.13 9.75 -8.59
C MET A 102 -6.06 10.94 -8.35
N PRO A 103 -6.40 11.30 -7.09
CA PRO A 103 -7.30 12.42 -6.83
C PRO A 103 -6.83 13.74 -7.45
N ASP A 104 -5.54 14.07 -7.29
CA ASP A 104 -4.91 15.21 -7.93
C ASP A 104 -3.41 15.00 -8.16
N ARG A 105 -2.77 15.98 -8.81
CA ARG A 105 -1.35 15.93 -9.17
C ARG A 105 -0.42 15.93 -7.94
N GLU A 106 -0.74 16.70 -6.90
CA GLU A 106 0.11 16.77 -5.70
C GLU A 106 0.05 15.44 -4.96
N GLU A 107 -1.14 14.87 -4.77
CA GLU A 107 -1.29 13.56 -4.14
C GLU A 107 -0.59 12.46 -4.95
N ALA A 108 -0.71 12.49 -6.28
CA ALA A 108 -0.01 11.55 -7.16
C ALA A 108 1.52 11.61 -6.99
N LEU A 109 2.08 12.82 -6.88
CA LEU A 109 3.51 13.02 -6.68
C LEU A 109 3.96 12.58 -5.28
N LEU A 110 3.19 12.91 -4.24
CA LEU A 110 3.45 12.47 -2.88
C LEU A 110 3.41 10.96 -2.75
N ALA A 111 2.46 10.29 -3.43
CA ALA A 111 2.39 8.83 -3.47
C ALA A 111 3.66 8.21 -4.03
N PHE A 112 4.15 8.72 -5.17
CA PHE A 112 5.41 8.27 -5.75
C PHE A 112 6.59 8.38 -4.80
N TYR A 113 6.69 9.50 -4.09
CA TYR A 113 7.77 9.69 -3.15
C TYR A 113 7.65 8.79 -1.94
N HIS A 114 6.46 8.72 -1.32
CA HIS A 114 6.25 7.93 -0.10
C HIS A 114 6.41 6.43 -0.35
N THR A 115 5.63 5.85 -1.28
CA THR A 115 5.71 4.40 -1.58
C THR A 115 7.10 4.02 -2.11
N GLY A 116 7.72 4.88 -2.92
CA GLY A 116 9.10 4.72 -3.37
C GLY A 116 10.12 4.78 -2.23
N ALA A 117 9.90 5.62 -1.23
CA ALA A 117 10.77 5.77 -0.07
C ALA A 117 10.77 4.52 0.81
N HIS A 118 9.68 3.77 0.92
CA HIS A 118 9.71 2.47 1.61
C HIS A 118 10.76 1.52 1.02
N LEU A 119 10.90 1.54 -0.31
CA LEU A 119 11.88 0.73 -1.05
C LEU A 119 13.30 1.31 -0.98
N ALA A 120 13.45 2.63 -0.90
CA ALA A 120 14.74 3.30 -0.75
C ALA A 120 15.32 3.13 0.65
N PHE A 121 14.45 3.03 1.65
CA PHE A 121 14.82 3.00 3.07
C PHE A 121 14.50 1.65 3.72
N ASP A 122 14.73 0.57 2.96
CA ASP A 122 14.87 -0.81 3.42
C ASP A 122 13.64 -1.41 4.16
N SER A 123 12.43 -0.91 3.95
CA SER A 123 11.20 -1.45 4.56
C SER A 123 10.93 -2.89 4.12
N TYR A 124 11.35 -3.23 2.91
CA TYR A 124 11.18 -4.55 2.28
C TYR A 124 12.50 -5.32 2.11
N GLU A 125 13.53 -4.94 2.84
CA GLU A 125 14.83 -5.62 2.84
C GLU A 125 14.73 -6.94 3.61
N GLN A 126 15.35 -7.99 3.09
CA GLN A 126 15.17 -9.37 3.56
C GLN A 126 15.63 -9.57 5.00
N ASP A 127 16.75 -9.00 5.40
CA ASP A 127 17.25 -9.13 6.78
C ASP A 127 16.41 -8.28 7.75
N ALA A 128 15.92 -7.12 7.33
CA ALA A 128 14.96 -6.32 8.08
C ALA A 128 13.64 -7.08 8.32
N ILE A 129 13.11 -7.72 7.27
CA ILE A 129 11.93 -8.60 7.36
C ILE A 129 12.18 -9.78 8.32
N ARG A 130 13.33 -10.45 8.22
CA ARG A 130 13.67 -11.54 9.15
C ARG A 130 13.74 -11.07 10.59
N ALA A 131 14.31 -9.88 10.82
CA ALA A 131 14.39 -9.28 12.14
C ALA A 131 13.01 -8.92 12.71
N LEU A 132 12.05 -8.50 11.88
CA LEU A 132 10.66 -8.28 12.30
C LEU A 132 10.00 -9.56 12.84
N PHE A 133 10.15 -10.68 12.13
CA PHE A 133 9.59 -11.95 12.60
C PHE A 133 10.29 -12.43 13.88
N ALA A 134 11.60 -12.21 13.98
CA ALA A 134 12.35 -12.53 15.19
C ALA A 134 11.87 -11.73 16.42
N GLU A 135 11.39 -10.50 16.22
CA GLU A 135 10.84 -9.65 17.29
C GLU A 135 9.61 -10.27 17.96
N ILE A 136 8.82 -11.04 17.21
CA ILE A 136 7.67 -11.79 17.76
C ILE A 136 8.03 -13.24 18.16
N GLY A 137 9.33 -13.57 18.21
CA GLY A 137 9.82 -14.89 18.60
C GLY A 137 9.60 -15.97 17.53
N MET A 138 9.39 -15.57 16.28
CA MET A 138 9.17 -16.48 15.15
C MET A 138 10.33 -16.44 14.17
N ALA A 139 10.70 -17.59 13.62
CA ALA A 139 11.47 -17.60 12.39
C ALA A 139 10.57 -17.10 11.25
N HIS A 140 11.13 -16.32 10.33
CA HIS A 140 10.42 -15.96 9.11
C HIS A 140 9.97 -17.25 8.40
N PRO A 141 8.67 -17.39 8.03
CA PRO A 141 8.18 -18.59 7.35
C PRO A 141 8.95 -18.79 6.03
N PRO A 142 9.09 -20.02 5.52
CA PRO A 142 9.67 -20.20 4.19
C PRO A 142 8.86 -19.36 3.19
N LEU A 143 9.56 -18.77 2.21
CA LEU A 143 8.86 -18.06 1.15
C LEU A 143 7.84 -19.00 0.49
N ASP A 144 6.69 -18.45 0.11
CA ASP A 144 5.68 -19.23 -0.59
C ASP A 144 6.23 -19.76 -1.95
N PRO A 145 5.49 -20.61 -2.69
CA PRO A 145 5.95 -21.13 -3.97
C PRO A 145 6.34 -20.03 -4.98
N ASP A 146 5.79 -18.83 -4.83
CA ASP A 146 6.05 -17.65 -5.67
C ASP A 146 7.15 -16.73 -5.09
N GLN A 147 7.86 -17.17 -4.04
CA GLN A 147 8.93 -16.43 -3.36
C GLN A 147 8.48 -15.16 -2.63
N ARG A 148 7.23 -15.14 -2.15
CA ARG A 148 6.62 -14.00 -1.45
C ARG A 148 6.59 -14.20 0.07
N ILE A 149 6.47 -13.08 0.77
CA ILE A 149 6.16 -13.01 2.19
C ILE A 149 4.71 -12.54 2.37
N THR A 150 4.09 -13.06 3.41
CA THR A 150 2.81 -12.59 3.95
C THR A 150 3.10 -11.87 5.26
N TRP A 151 2.46 -10.72 5.49
CA TRP A 151 2.58 -9.97 6.73
C TRP A 151 1.67 -10.55 7.83
N ARG A 152 0.67 -11.35 7.45
CA ARG A 152 -0.34 -11.97 8.34
C ARG A 152 0.23 -12.52 9.63
N PRO A 153 1.34 -13.28 9.65
CA PRO A 153 1.80 -13.86 10.91
C PRO A 153 2.26 -12.81 11.93
N LEU A 154 2.68 -11.62 11.48
CA LEU A 154 3.01 -10.49 12.36
C LEU A 154 1.76 -9.93 13.04
N PHE A 155 0.62 -10.01 12.36
CA PHE A 155 -0.63 -9.36 12.77
C PHE A 155 -1.66 -10.33 13.38
N ALA A 156 -1.58 -11.63 13.09
CA ALA A 156 -2.57 -12.63 13.50
C ALA A 156 -2.78 -12.70 15.02
N ARG A 157 -1.74 -12.39 15.81
CA ARG A 157 -1.80 -12.33 17.28
C ARG A 157 -2.77 -11.28 17.84
N PHE A 158 -3.19 -10.32 17.03
CA PHE A 158 -4.13 -9.25 17.43
C PHE A 158 -5.60 -9.61 17.15
N GLY A 159 -5.88 -10.76 16.52
CA GLY A 159 -7.23 -11.29 16.35
C GLY A 159 -8.17 -10.29 15.66
N GLU A 160 -9.31 -9.99 16.30
CA GLU A 160 -10.30 -9.05 15.77
C GLU A 160 -9.80 -7.61 15.67
N ASP A 161 -8.71 -7.27 16.38
CA ASP A 161 -8.15 -5.92 16.45
C ASP A 161 -6.94 -5.71 15.53
N MET A 162 -6.77 -6.64 14.59
CA MET A 162 -5.65 -6.68 13.67
C MET A 162 -5.51 -5.40 12.84
N ILE A 163 -6.62 -4.87 12.32
CA ILE A 163 -6.63 -3.67 11.47
C ILE A 163 -6.14 -2.44 12.24
N ARG A 164 -6.54 -2.32 13.52
CA ARG A 164 -6.06 -1.25 14.39
C ARG A 164 -4.56 -1.31 14.60
N PHE A 165 -4.03 -2.51 14.88
CA PHE A 165 -2.58 -2.67 15.03
C PHE A 165 -1.84 -2.38 13.73
N GLN A 166 -2.32 -2.87 12.58
CA GLN A 166 -1.75 -2.57 11.26
C GLN A 166 -1.65 -1.06 11.03
N LEU A 167 -2.72 -0.30 11.27
CA LEU A 167 -2.69 1.15 11.12
C LEU A 167 -1.71 1.83 12.08
N ILE A 168 -1.60 1.37 13.33
CA ILE A 168 -0.60 1.91 14.27
C ILE A 168 0.83 1.60 13.80
N PHE A 169 1.04 0.42 13.22
CA PHE A 169 2.32 0.08 12.62
C PHE A 169 2.63 0.94 11.41
N ASP A 170 1.66 1.16 10.52
CA ASP A 170 1.78 2.07 9.39
C ASP A 170 2.12 3.49 9.87
N LEU A 171 1.44 4.04 10.88
CA LEU A 171 1.77 5.36 11.45
C LEU A 171 3.24 5.47 11.90
N CYS A 172 3.78 4.43 12.51
CA CYS A 172 5.18 4.40 12.94
C CYS A 172 6.15 4.25 11.77
N GLU A 173 5.82 3.39 10.80
CA GLU A 173 6.67 3.13 9.65
C GLU A 173 6.67 4.33 8.67
N ASP A 174 5.51 4.92 8.44
CA ASP A 174 5.33 6.12 7.63
C ASP A 174 6.12 7.28 8.25
N LEU A 175 6.08 7.47 9.57
CA LEU A 175 6.90 8.48 10.25
C LEU A 175 8.40 8.27 10.02
N ARG A 176 8.88 7.01 10.05
CA ARG A 176 10.28 6.67 9.79
C ARG A 176 10.67 7.00 8.35
N VAL A 177 9.85 6.57 7.39
CA VAL A 177 10.07 6.74 5.95
C VAL A 177 9.99 8.20 5.56
N ASP A 178 9.00 8.93 6.05
CA ASP A 178 8.81 10.35 5.79
C ASP A 178 9.96 11.19 6.38
N ALA A 179 10.44 10.84 7.58
CA ALA A 179 11.60 11.48 8.17
C ALA A 179 12.89 11.18 7.39
N ALA A 180 13.01 9.98 6.80
CA ALA A 180 14.12 9.66 5.90
C ALA A 180 14.06 10.47 4.61
N LEU A 181 12.87 10.56 4.02
CA LEU A 181 12.65 11.32 2.82
C LEU A 181 12.85 12.83 3.03
N GLU A 182 12.49 13.39 4.19
CA GLU A 182 12.77 14.78 4.54
C GLU A 182 14.26 15.10 4.58
N ARG A 183 15.11 14.15 4.98
CA ARG A 183 16.58 14.34 5.00
C ARG A 183 17.15 14.42 3.58
N GLU A 184 16.64 13.60 2.66
CA GLU A 184 17.06 13.58 1.26
C GLU A 184 16.40 14.72 0.44
N MET A 185 15.15 15.04 0.76
CA MET A 185 14.31 16.04 0.10
C MET A 185 13.75 17.03 1.12
N PRO A 186 14.54 18.04 1.55
CA PRO A 186 14.08 19.04 2.51
C PRO A 186 12.80 19.75 2.08
N GLY A 187 11.82 19.81 2.98
CA GLY A 187 10.50 20.37 2.73
C GLY A 187 9.45 19.37 2.28
N TYR A 188 9.79 18.07 2.13
CA TYR A 188 8.83 17.00 1.87
C TYR A 188 7.69 16.96 2.91
N LEU A 189 8.01 16.92 4.21
CA LEU A 189 7.01 16.91 5.29
C LEU A 189 6.10 18.14 5.24
N ALA A 190 6.66 19.30 4.86
CA ALA A 190 5.88 20.52 4.73
C ALA A 190 4.86 20.42 3.59
N ARG A 191 5.16 19.67 2.52
CA ARG A 191 4.21 19.41 1.43
C ARG A 191 3.12 18.44 1.85
N VAL A 192 3.48 17.34 2.52
CA VAL A 192 2.50 16.35 3.03
C VAL A 192 1.53 17.02 3.99
N VAL A 193 2.03 17.73 5.00
CA VAL A 193 1.20 18.46 5.97
C VAL A 193 0.28 19.48 5.27
N ARG A 194 0.77 20.19 4.25
CA ARG A 194 -0.05 21.14 3.48
C ARG A 194 -1.15 20.42 2.69
N ALA A 195 -0.84 19.31 2.04
CA ALA A 195 -1.82 18.51 1.31
C ALA A 195 -2.89 17.95 2.26
N ALA A 196 -2.46 17.36 3.39
CA ALA A 196 -3.35 16.83 4.42
C ALA A 196 -4.31 17.89 4.99
N ARG A 197 -3.83 19.10 5.29
CA ARG A 197 -4.66 20.21 5.77
C ARG A 197 -5.66 20.72 4.73
N GLY A 198 -5.39 20.51 3.45
CA GLY A 198 -6.30 20.84 2.35
C GLY A 198 -7.32 19.75 2.05
N HIS A 199 -7.16 18.57 2.63
CA HIS A 199 -8.03 17.42 2.40
C HIS A 199 -9.26 17.47 3.32
N HIS A 200 -10.38 16.88 2.88
CA HIS A 200 -11.54 16.70 3.75
C HIS A 200 -11.21 15.67 4.83
N LEU A 201 -11.58 15.96 6.08
CA LEU A 201 -11.47 15.00 7.16
C LEU A 201 -12.43 13.84 6.91
N PRO A 202 -11.96 12.58 7.04
CA PRO A 202 -12.84 11.44 6.91
C PRO A 202 -13.84 11.39 8.06
N GLU A 203 -14.94 10.67 7.84
CA GLU A 203 -15.94 10.42 8.88
C GLU A 203 -15.57 9.19 9.72
N GLY A 204 -16.20 9.07 10.89
CA GLY A 204 -16.09 7.87 11.73
C GLY A 204 -14.69 7.63 12.32
N PRO A 205 -14.37 6.36 12.64
CA PRO A 205 -13.10 5.97 13.26
C PRO A 205 -11.85 6.39 12.47
N ALA A 206 -11.92 6.41 11.13
CA ALA A 206 -10.78 6.74 10.26
C ALA A 206 -10.20 8.13 10.53
N ARG A 207 -11.04 9.06 11.01
CA ARG A 207 -10.65 10.41 11.39
C ARG A 207 -9.54 10.45 12.44
N TYR A 208 -9.63 9.60 13.45
CA TYR A 208 -8.68 9.60 14.57
C TYR A 208 -7.27 9.26 14.09
N TYR A 209 -7.16 8.31 13.16
CA TYR A 209 -5.89 7.93 12.54
C TYR A 209 -5.34 9.00 11.61
N PHE A 210 -6.20 9.62 10.81
CA PHE A 210 -5.80 10.71 9.92
C PHE A 210 -5.26 11.91 10.71
N GLU A 211 -5.98 12.34 11.75
CA GLU A 211 -5.58 13.45 12.63
C GLU A 211 -4.28 13.12 13.36
N GLU A 212 -4.12 11.87 13.82
CA GLU A 212 -2.92 11.42 14.50
C GLU A 212 -1.70 11.37 13.57
N ALA A 213 -1.84 10.85 12.35
CA ALA A 213 -0.80 10.89 11.32
C ALA A 213 -0.34 12.33 11.05
N LEU A 214 -1.30 13.25 10.86
CA LEU A 214 -1.00 14.66 10.64
C LEU A 214 -0.26 15.26 11.83
N ARG A 215 -0.70 14.97 13.06
CA ARG A 215 -0.06 15.43 14.29
C ARG A 215 1.38 14.92 14.41
N LEU A 216 1.64 13.65 14.09
CA LEU A 216 2.98 13.08 14.09
C LEU A 216 3.92 13.83 13.16
N LEU A 217 3.50 14.12 11.92
CA LEU A 217 4.33 14.86 10.96
C LEU A 217 4.55 16.31 11.40
N GLU A 218 3.55 16.96 11.99
CA GLU A 218 3.68 18.30 12.55
C GLU A 218 4.65 18.36 13.74
N ASP A 219 4.57 17.38 14.64
CA ASP A 219 5.47 17.27 15.78
C ASP A 219 6.88 16.87 15.36
N ALA A 220 7.04 16.02 14.35
CA ALA A 220 8.34 15.69 13.76
C ALA A 220 9.05 16.95 13.24
N ARG A 221 8.34 17.76 12.46
CA ARG A 221 8.85 19.04 11.92
C ARG A 221 9.21 20.04 13.01
N ALA A 222 8.48 20.02 14.13
CA ALA A 222 8.70 20.94 15.23
C ALA A 222 9.68 20.41 16.30
N GLY A 223 10.20 19.18 16.15
CA GLY A 223 11.04 18.54 17.15
C GLY A 223 10.32 18.26 18.47
N ARG A 224 9.01 17.98 18.43
CA ARG A 224 8.14 17.76 19.61
C ARG A 224 7.71 16.30 19.80
N LEU A 225 8.20 15.38 18.97
CA LEU A 225 7.92 13.97 19.15
C LEU A 225 8.34 13.47 20.54
N SER A 226 7.58 12.54 21.08
CA SER A 226 7.98 11.81 22.28
C SER A 226 9.28 11.03 22.01
N ALA A 227 10.07 10.74 23.05
CA ALA A 227 11.38 10.11 22.87
C ALA A 227 11.34 8.79 22.05
N GLY A 228 10.30 7.97 22.24
CA GLY A 228 10.12 6.73 21.48
C GLY A 228 9.87 6.96 19.99
N LEU A 229 9.06 7.95 19.64
CA LEU A 229 8.75 8.29 18.24
C LEU A 229 9.86 9.11 17.59
N ALA A 230 10.54 9.96 18.35
CA ALA A 230 11.70 10.73 17.87
C ALA A 230 12.87 9.81 17.46
N ALA A 231 12.98 8.62 18.06
CA ALA A 231 13.97 7.63 17.63
C ALA A 231 13.75 7.17 16.18
N LEU A 232 12.50 7.12 15.72
CA LEU A 232 12.15 6.73 14.34
C LEU A 232 12.60 7.75 13.30
N THR A 233 12.82 9.01 13.70
CA THR A 233 13.29 10.05 12.78
C THR A 233 14.81 10.06 12.61
N THR A 234 15.54 9.13 13.24
CA THR A 234 16.99 9.03 13.13
C THR A 234 17.42 8.26 11.87
N PRO A 235 18.63 8.49 11.33
CA PRO A 235 19.10 7.76 10.15
C PRO A 235 19.31 6.25 10.35
N GLN A 236 19.40 5.80 11.61
CA GLN A 236 19.63 4.39 11.95
C GLN A 236 18.31 3.63 12.20
N ALA A 237 17.18 4.33 12.24
CA ALA A 237 15.89 3.71 12.47
C ALA A 237 15.52 2.74 11.36
N SER A 238 15.11 1.55 11.76
CA SER A 238 14.66 0.47 10.88
C SER A 238 13.15 0.22 11.04
N ILE A 239 12.59 -0.56 10.11
CA ILE A 239 11.19 -1.03 10.22
C ILE A 239 10.95 -1.84 11.52
N VAL A 240 11.99 -2.48 12.07
CA VAL A 240 11.92 -3.16 13.37
C VAL A 240 11.68 -2.18 14.51
N ASP A 241 12.31 -1.00 14.45
CA ASP A 241 12.12 0.05 15.45
C ASP A 241 10.70 0.64 15.35
N ALA A 242 10.18 0.81 14.12
CA ALA A 242 8.80 1.19 13.89
C ALA A 242 7.83 0.17 14.48
N PHE A 243 8.09 -1.13 14.29
CA PHE A 243 7.27 -2.21 14.85
C PHE A 243 7.29 -2.22 16.39
N ARG A 244 8.45 -2.02 17.02
CA ARG A 244 8.57 -1.90 18.49
C ARG A 244 7.83 -0.69 19.04
N ALA A 245 7.93 0.45 18.35
CA ALA A 245 7.18 1.65 18.69
C ALA A 245 5.67 1.39 18.57
N ALA A 246 5.23 0.71 17.52
CA ALA A 246 3.84 0.33 17.32
C ALA A 246 3.31 -0.61 18.42
N LEU A 247 4.09 -1.62 18.84
CA LEU A 247 3.73 -2.48 19.98
C LEU A 247 3.56 -1.68 21.27
N THR A 248 4.47 -0.75 21.53
CA THR A 248 4.43 0.10 22.73
C THR A 248 3.23 1.03 22.70
N TRP A 249 2.94 1.61 21.53
CA TRP A 249 1.80 2.49 21.35
C TRP A 249 0.48 1.73 21.46
N TYR A 250 0.33 0.61 20.75
CA TYR A 250 -0.86 -0.22 20.78
C TYR A 250 -1.27 -0.63 22.20
N ALA A 251 -0.30 -0.92 23.08
CA ALA A 251 -0.58 -1.27 24.48
C ALA A 251 -1.21 -0.13 25.31
N ASN A 252 -1.08 1.13 24.86
CA ASN A 252 -1.47 2.33 25.61
C ASN A 252 -2.39 3.28 24.83
N THR A 253 -2.83 2.88 23.65
CA THR A 253 -3.61 3.74 22.74
C THR A 253 -5.10 3.76 23.09
N ASP A 254 -5.73 4.90 22.86
CA ASP A 254 -7.18 5.09 22.87
C ASP A 254 -7.77 5.17 21.45
N LEU A 255 -6.94 4.94 20.41
CA LEU A 255 -7.41 4.90 19.03
C LEU A 255 -8.51 3.84 18.85
N PRO A 256 -9.63 4.19 18.20
CA PRO A 256 -10.77 3.29 18.05
C PRO A 256 -10.46 2.15 17.08
N PRO A 257 -11.09 0.97 17.22
CA PRO A 257 -11.01 -0.07 16.20
C PRO A 257 -11.60 0.40 14.86
N LEU A 258 -11.13 -0.19 13.76
CA LEU A 258 -11.58 0.09 12.39
C LEU A 258 -11.91 -1.19 11.63
N THR A 259 -12.86 -1.09 10.70
CA THR A 259 -13.09 -2.11 9.68
C THR A 259 -12.13 -1.97 8.50
N LEU A 260 -11.98 -3.03 7.70
CA LEU A 260 -11.19 -2.99 6.47
C LEU A 260 -11.70 -1.92 5.48
N ALA A 261 -13.02 -1.75 5.37
CA ALA A 261 -13.64 -0.77 4.47
C ALA A 261 -13.35 0.69 4.88
N GLU A 262 -13.15 0.96 6.18
CA GLU A 262 -12.82 2.29 6.68
C GLU A 262 -11.31 2.60 6.56
N ARG A 263 -10.47 1.57 6.40
CA ARG A 263 -9.00 1.67 6.48
C ARG A 263 -8.42 2.64 5.44
N ALA A 264 -8.91 2.60 4.21
CA ALA A 264 -8.41 3.45 3.13
C ALA A 264 -8.55 4.96 3.42
N SER A 265 -9.57 5.35 4.18
CA SER A 265 -9.82 6.75 4.56
C SER A 265 -8.92 7.24 5.72
N ALA A 266 -8.21 6.35 6.41
CA ALA A 266 -7.36 6.70 7.54
C ALA A 266 -6.01 7.34 7.13
N TYR A 267 -5.54 7.09 5.91
CA TYR A 267 -4.22 7.52 5.45
C TYR A 267 -4.19 8.98 4.99
N LEU A 268 -3.06 9.66 5.21
CA LEU A 268 -2.80 10.98 4.64
C LEU A 268 -2.72 10.95 3.10
N PRO A 269 -2.87 12.09 2.41
CA PRO A 269 -2.64 12.18 0.96
C PRO A 269 -1.29 11.58 0.55
N GLY A 270 -1.33 10.66 -0.41
CA GLY A 270 -0.15 9.96 -0.93
C GLY A 270 0.34 8.78 -0.09
N HIS A 271 -0.22 8.55 1.10
CA HIS A 271 0.09 7.37 1.92
C HIS A 271 -0.85 6.22 1.58
N SER A 272 -0.36 4.98 1.72
CA SER A 272 -1.11 3.75 1.42
C SER A 272 -0.76 2.64 2.43
N PRO A 273 -1.58 1.59 2.55
CA PRO A 273 -1.26 0.47 3.43
C PRO A 273 0.06 -0.20 3.06
N ASN A 274 0.93 -0.45 4.03
CA ASN A 274 2.22 -1.11 3.82
C ASN A 274 2.07 -2.60 3.42
N ALA A 275 0.95 -3.22 3.80
CA ALA A 275 0.62 -4.60 3.50
C ALA A 275 -0.47 -4.74 2.41
N ALA A 276 -0.51 -3.83 1.42
CA ALA A 276 -1.51 -3.90 0.33
C ALA A 276 -1.25 -5.03 -0.69
N ARG A 277 -0.03 -5.58 -0.73
CA ARG A 277 0.35 -6.68 -1.64
C ARG A 277 1.26 -7.68 -0.93
N PRO A 278 1.29 -8.95 -1.38
CA PRO A 278 2.33 -9.85 -0.96
C PRO A 278 3.69 -9.26 -1.36
N VAL A 279 4.67 -9.34 -0.48
CA VAL A 279 5.96 -8.68 -0.68
C VAL A 279 7.00 -9.69 -1.15
N TYR A 280 7.84 -9.29 -2.09
CA TYR A 280 9.02 -10.00 -2.54
C TYR A 280 10.25 -9.36 -1.88
N PRO A 281 10.84 -10.00 -0.86
CA PRO A 281 11.97 -9.42 -0.14
C PRO A 281 13.13 -9.10 -1.09
N ARG A 282 13.75 -7.96 -0.84
CA ARG A 282 14.94 -7.53 -1.56
C ARG A 282 16.18 -7.89 -0.77
N ARG A 283 17.23 -8.28 -1.48
CA ARG A 283 18.57 -8.25 -0.90
C ARG A 283 19.00 -6.80 -0.84
N LYS A 284 19.62 -6.41 0.28
CA LYS A 284 20.30 -5.12 0.38
C LYS A 284 21.20 -4.93 -0.84
N HIS A 285 21.12 -3.77 -1.50
CA HIS A 285 22.02 -3.46 -2.59
C HIS A 285 23.45 -3.57 -2.08
N ASP A 286 24.21 -4.56 -2.57
CA ASP A 286 25.66 -4.49 -2.50
C ASP A 286 26.04 -3.22 -3.25
N SER A 287 26.68 -2.29 -2.54
CA SER A 287 27.24 -1.09 -3.11
C SER A 287 28.41 -1.47 -4.01
N ASP A 288 28.12 -1.95 -5.22
CA ASP A 288 29.10 -2.12 -6.29
C ASP A 288 28.45 -1.88 -7.66
N ALA A 289 28.77 -0.70 -8.18
CA ALA A 289 28.66 -0.21 -9.56
C ALA A 289 27.26 -0.12 -10.22
N PRO A 290 26.99 0.99 -10.94
CA PRO A 290 25.97 0.95 -11.98
C PRO A 290 26.47 -0.01 -13.06
N GLU A 291 25.75 -1.11 -13.30
CA GLU A 291 25.77 -1.72 -14.63
C GLU A 291 25.21 -0.67 -15.59
N MET A 292 26.11 0.17 -16.12
CA MET A 292 25.88 0.82 -17.40
C MET A 292 25.86 -0.28 -18.45
N ASP A 293 24.70 -0.91 -18.61
CA ASP A 293 24.42 -1.61 -19.86
C ASP A 293 24.26 -0.54 -20.95
N GLY A 294 25.36 -0.37 -21.69
CA GLY A 294 25.45 0.55 -22.79
C GLY A 294 24.60 0.07 -23.94
N GLY A 295 23.49 0.77 -24.19
CA GLY A 295 22.90 0.85 -25.52
C GLY A 295 21.48 0.30 -25.63
N GLY A 296 20.57 1.21 -25.97
CA GLY A 296 19.26 1.00 -26.57
C GLY A 296 18.85 -0.44 -26.86
N GLY A 297 18.09 -1.02 -25.94
CA GLY A 297 17.47 -2.33 -26.08
C GLY A 297 16.37 -2.50 -25.04
N LEU A 298 15.30 -1.73 -25.14
CA LEU A 298 14.05 -2.06 -24.44
C LEU A 298 13.50 -3.36 -25.04
N GLY A 299 13.68 -4.49 -24.36
CA GLY A 299 13.01 -5.72 -24.75
C GLY A 299 13.64 -7.01 -24.21
N ALA A 300 12.94 -7.61 -23.25
CA ALA A 300 12.86 -9.04 -22.99
C ALA A 300 14.13 -9.77 -22.50
N ALA A 301 14.34 -9.75 -21.18
CA ALA A 301 14.73 -10.97 -20.46
C ALA A 301 13.48 -11.50 -19.75
N GLY A 302 12.83 -12.49 -20.39
CA GLY A 302 11.57 -13.05 -19.95
C GLY A 302 11.71 -13.89 -18.68
N HIS A 303 11.11 -13.40 -17.60
CA HIS A 303 10.29 -14.28 -16.78
C HIS A 303 8.91 -14.31 -17.44
N GLU A 304 8.51 -15.47 -17.96
CA GLU A 304 7.12 -15.75 -18.29
C GLU A 304 6.33 -15.85 -16.97
N GLU A 305 6.08 -14.70 -16.32
CA GLU A 305 4.91 -14.59 -15.47
C GLU A 305 3.69 -14.59 -16.39
N LYS A 306 2.74 -15.50 -16.13
CA LYS A 306 1.46 -15.52 -16.85
C LYS A 306 0.86 -14.12 -16.84
N PRO A 307 0.15 -13.69 -17.90
CA PRO A 307 -0.57 -12.43 -17.90
C PRO A 307 -1.46 -12.39 -16.67
N ARG A 308 -1.09 -11.58 -15.67
CA ARG A 308 -1.94 -11.31 -14.53
C ARG A 308 -3.08 -10.46 -15.08
N GLU A 309 -4.30 -10.97 -15.05
CA GLU A 309 -5.48 -10.11 -15.19
C GLU A 309 -5.32 -8.97 -14.18
N SER A 310 -5.36 -7.72 -14.65
CA SER A 310 -5.29 -6.55 -13.78
C SER A 310 -6.39 -6.69 -12.72
N PRO A 311 -6.05 -6.80 -11.41
CA PRO A 311 -7.07 -7.01 -10.40
C PRO A 311 -7.99 -5.78 -10.35
N GLN A 312 -9.29 -6.01 -10.52
CA GLN A 312 -10.35 -4.98 -10.58
C GLN A 312 -10.74 -4.45 -9.19
N GLN A 313 -9.83 -4.52 -8.21
CA GLN A 313 -10.10 -4.08 -6.83
C GLN A 313 -9.01 -3.10 -6.40
N ALA A 314 -9.36 -1.82 -6.35
CA ALA A 314 -8.60 -0.79 -5.65
C ALA A 314 -9.33 -0.44 -4.35
N GLU A 315 -8.71 -0.78 -3.23
CA GLU A 315 -9.08 -0.32 -1.89
C GLU A 315 -7.93 -0.56 -0.89
N GLY A 316 -6.69 -0.75 -1.40
CA GLY A 316 -5.57 -1.25 -0.61
C GLY A 316 -5.99 -2.51 0.12
N ASN A 317 -6.51 -3.52 -0.58
CA ASN A 317 -6.96 -4.77 0.04
C ASN A 317 -5.77 -5.45 0.73
N ASP A 318 -5.98 -6.04 1.90
CA ASP A 318 -4.94 -6.85 2.52
C ASP A 318 -5.06 -8.27 1.94
N PRO A 319 -4.12 -8.72 1.08
CA PRO A 319 -4.17 -10.06 0.49
C PRO A 319 -4.15 -11.13 1.58
N ASP A 320 -3.69 -10.80 2.78
CA ASP A 320 -3.66 -11.70 3.90
C ASP A 320 -5.05 -11.92 4.51
N MET A 321 -6.03 -11.01 4.31
CA MET A 321 -7.40 -11.17 4.83
C MET A 321 -8.18 -12.27 4.11
N ASP A 322 -7.87 -12.52 2.84
CA ASP A 322 -8.53 -13.52 2.00
C ASP A 322 -7.94 -14.92 2.16
N ILE A 323 -6.81 -15.07 2.87
CA ILE A 323 -6.20 -16.36 3.17
C ILE A 323 -6.89 -16.96 4.41
N PRO A 324 -7.51 -18.15 4.31
CA PRO A 324 -8.09 -18.84 5.47
C PRO A 324 -7.06 -18.95 6.59
N PRO A 325 -7.46 -18.86 7.87
CA PRO A 325 -6.53 -19.07 8.98
C PRO A 325 -5.87 -20.44 8.80
N GLU A 326 -4.55 -20.48 8.63
CA GLU A 326 -3.82 -21.74 8.74
C GLU A 326 -3.92 -22.21 10.19
N ASP A 327 -4.30 -23.48 10.38
CA ASP A 327 -4.20 -24.16 11.68
C ASP A 327 -2.72 -24.15 12.09
N ILE A 328 -2.32 -23.17 12.89
CA ILE A 328 -1.01 -23.10 13.55
C ILE A 328 -0.82 -24.19 14.64
N GLN A 329 -1.56 -25.30 14.55
CA GLN A 329 -1.39 -26.50 15.37
C GLN A 329 -0.75 -27.63 14.56
N GLY A 330 0.59 -27.67 14.60
CA GLY A 330 1.42 -28.85 14.29
C GLY A 330 1.93 -28.89 12.85
N THR A 331 3.21 -29.13 12.58
CA THR A 331 4.00 -30.23 13.14
C THR A 331 5.50 -29.89 13.30
N GLY A 332 5.90 -29.57 14.53
CA GLY A 332 7.11 -30.13 15.12
C GLY A 332 6.83 -31.57 15.56
N GLY A 333 7.80 -32.46 15.38
CA GLY A 333 7.63 -33.91 15.48
C GLY A 333 6.98 -34.44 16.77
N ARG A 334 6.23 -35.54 16.58
CA ARG A 334 5.76 -36.54 17.57
C ARG A 334 6.38 -36.41 18.97
N VAL A 335 5.56 -36.04 19.95
CA VAL A 335 5.37 -36.77 21.24
C VAL A 335 3.95 -36.47 21.72
N GLY A 336 3.18 -37.51 22.14
CA GLY A 336 1.87 -37.35 22.83
C GLY A 336 1.99 -36.46 24.07
N VAL A 337 0.93 -35.95 24.69
CA VAL A 337 -0.14 -36.68 25.39
C VAL A 337 -1.27 -35.67 25.70
N GLY A 338 -2.54 -36.13 25.71
CA GLY A 338 -3.54 -35.68 26.70
C GLY A 338 -4.31 -34.38 26.45
N ILE A 339 -5.58 -34.51 26.13
CA ILE A 339 -6.61 -33.45 26.18
C ILE A 339 -6.73 -32.92 27.63
N PRO A 340 -6.58 -31.60 27.89
CA PRO A 340 -7.07 -31.02 29.14
C PRO A 340 -8.50 -30.48 28.91
N MET A 341 -9.45 -31.04 29.65
CA MET A 341 -10.81 -30.51 29.78
C MET A 341 -10.82 -29.11 30.43
N PRO A 342 -11.85 -28.28 30.16
CA PRO A 342 -11.95 -26.95 30.73
C PRO A 342 -12.15 -26.99 32.25
N ALA A 343 -11.39 -26.16 32.96
CA ALA A 343 -11.52 -25.97 34.39
C ALA A 343 -12.87 -25.30 34.71
N LYS A 344 -13.69 -25.97 35.53
CA LYS A 344 -14.85 -25.35 36.17
C LYS A 344 -14.36 -24.38 37.24
N VAL A 345 -14.91 -23.17 37.17
CA VAL A 345 -14.81 -22.12 38.18
C VAL A 345 -15.57 -22.56 39.43
N THR A 346 -14.92 -22.47 40.59
CA THR A 346 -15.54 -22.27 41.91
C THR A 346 -14.73 -21.25 42.67
#